data_AF-A0A8T6RN51-F1
#
_entry.id   AF-A0A8T6RN51-F1
#
_cell.length_a   1.000
_cell.length_b   1.000
_cell.length_c   1.000
_cell.angle_alpha   90.00
_cell.angle_beta   90.00
_cell.angle_gamma   90.00
#
_symmetry.space_group_name_H-M   'P 1'
#
loop_
_entity.id
_entity.type
_entity.pdbx_description
1 polymer ?
#
loop_
_entity_poly.entity_id
_entity_poly.type
_entity_poly.pdbx_seq_one_letter_code
_entity_poly.pdbx_strand_id
1 'polypeptide(L)'
;MPEIDDLISKIDKKQKSDASLKDQVQALKTQNLKLEKEIEELKKENKELKGKIEGMVDFPTDVLELRSIIGRQRAQISTFDDQLNEKDFRITELETELNVIKDNYNKSREKIQELLKQTIMIKEKEMEIDDLKNKMILMTQEFDQKKSELERTISTDLGSDIAEKNAKIKTLEAELENVNTNYDKMKEIVNNLRQKYHMEELTGDIAEFDLKQLEEELNLQLKEKEEQLKIAQEKITKLQDRQEKTNKQLEELNSQVIKSEAVIDELNQTIADYSREKDKEIQKVKRELEDEKKKLRREFDIEKEEIEKSSKDDLERMASVAEELDKITLERDKAHEELEKSKILVRNMKKVFDEVPDLQIFAIVSDAGPTSLENLAKAIGLGVAMTRRMAMNLERKGLVKIENEIVSLP
;
A
#
# COMPACT_ATOMS: atom_id res chain seq x y z
N MET A 1 96.90 -72.28 -69.97
CA MET A 1 96.80 -71.28 -68.88
C MET A 1 95.60 -70.30 -68.94
N PRO A 2 94.67 -70.28 -69.93
CA PRO A 2 93.54 -69.32 -69.89
C PRO A 2 92.27 -69.78 -69.14
N GLU A 3 92.10 -71.07 -68.82
CA GLU A 3 90.88 -71.59 -68.15
C GLU A 3 90.83 -71.34 -66.63
N ILE A 4 91.98 -71.23 -65.96
CA ILE A 4 92.06 -70.96 -64.52
C ILE A 4 91.72 -69.50 -64.23
N ASP A 5 92.17 -68.56 -65.06
CA ASP A 5 91.91 -67.13 -64.88
C ASP A 5 90.42 -66.77 -65.08
N ASP A 6 89.70 -67.45 -65.98
CA ASP A 6 88.25 -67.25 -66.16
C ASP A 6 87.43 -67.82 -64.99
N LEU A 7 87.87 -68.94 -64.40
CA LEU A 7 87.30 -69.49 -63.17
C LEU A 7 87.56 -68.58 -61.97
N ILE A 8 88.77 -68.03 -61.84
CA ILE A 8 89.11 -67.05 -60.80
C ILE A 8 88.25 -65.79 -60.96
N SER A 9 88.07 -65.28 -62.19
CA SER A 9 87.19 -64.12 -62.46
C SER A 9 85.73 -64.38 -62.10
N LYS A 10 85.21 -65.58 -62.38
CA LYS A 10 83.84 -65.98 -61.99
C LYS A 10 83.70 -66.15 -60.48
N ILE A 11 84.72 -66.69 -59.82
CA ILE A 11 84.78 -66.80 -58.35
C ILE A 11 84.82 -65.41 -57.72
N ASP A 12 85.64 -64.50 -58.22
CA ASP A 12 85.72 -63.11 -57.76
C ASP A 12 84.38 -62.37 -57.97
N LYS A 13 83.73 -62.55 -59.12
CA LYS A 13 82.39 -61.98 -59.38
C LYS A 13 81.34 -62.56 -58.43
N LYS A 14 81.35 -63.87 -58.17
CA LYS A 14 80.46 -64.49 -57.18
C LYS A 14 80.76 -64.03 -55.76
N GLN A 15 82.01 -63.93 -55.35
CA GLN A 15 82.40 -63.43 -54.03
C GLN A 15 81.99 -61.96 -53.85
N LYS A 16 82.15 -61.13 -54.88
CA LYS A 16 81.64 -59.74 -54.86
C LYS A 16 80.11 -59.69 -54.79
N SER A 17 79.42 -60.58 -55.51
CA SER A 17 77.96 -60.70 -55.46
C SER A 17 77.47 -61.19 -54.10
N ASP A 18 78.11 -62.19 -53.51
CA ASP A 18 77.78 -62.72 -52.19
C ASP A 18 78.06 -61.69 -51.09
N ALA A 19 79.18 -60.95 -51.18
CA ALA A 19 79.46 -59.85 -50.28
C ALA A 19 78.38 -58.75 -50.38
N SER A 20 78.00 -58.36 -51.60
CA SER A 20 76.94 -57.37 -51.83
C SER A 20 75.56 -57.83 -51.32
N LEU A 21 75.19 -59.09 -51.53
CA LEU A 21 73.96 -59.68 -50.99
C LEU A 21 73.99 -59.74 -49.46
N LYS A 22 75.15 -60.06 -48.88
CA LYS A 22 75.33 -60.09 -47.42
C LYS A 22 75.17 -58.70 -46.81
N ASP A 23 75.72 -57.68 -47.46
CA ASP A 23 75.54 -56.28 -47.07
C ASP A 23 74.07 -55.84 -47.17
N GLN A 24 73.37 -56.23 -48.25
CA GLN A 24 71.93 -55.97 -48.41
C GLN A 24 71.08 -56.65 -47.33
N VAL A 25 71.38 -57.91 -47.01
CA VAL A 25 70.70 -58.65 -45.93
C VAL A 25 70.95 -57.99 -44.58
N GLN A 26 72.15 -57.48 -44.34
CA GLN A 26 72.50 -56.78 -43.11
C GLN A 26 71.78 -55.42 -43.03
N ALA A 27 71.68 -54.68 -44.15
CA ALA A 27 70.91 -53.45 -44.23
C ALA A 27 69.41 -53.69 -43.98
N LEU A 28 68.82 -54.71 -44.59
CA LEU A 28 67.42 -55.10 -44.39
C LEU A 28 67.14 -55.54 -42.95
N LYS A 29 68.04 -56.31 -42.32
CA LYS A 29 67.93 -56.63 -40.88
C LYS A 29 67.94 -55.37 -40.02
N THR A 30 68.82 -54.42 -40.34
CA THR A 30 68.88 -53.15 -39.62
C THR A 30 67.60 -52.34 -39.80
N GLN A 31 67.01 -52.36 -40.99
CA GLN A 31 65.75 -51.68 -41.28
C GLN A 31 64.56 -52.35 -40.59
N ASN A 32 64.50 -53.68 -40.55
CA ASN A 32 63.47 -54.43 -39.80
C ASN A 32 63.53 -54.11 -38.31
N LEU A 33 64.73 -54.07 -37.71
CA LEU A 33 64.87 -53.70 -36.30
C LEU A 33 64.38 -52.27 -36.01
N LYS A 34 64.53 -51.34 -36.96
CA LYS A 34 63.99 -49.98 -36.82
C LYS A 34 62.47 -49.98 -36.90
N LEU A 35 61.89 -50.69 -37.88
CA LEU A 35 60.44 -50.80 -38.04
C LEU A 35 59.78 -51.51 -36.86
N GLU A 36 60.42 -52.54 -36.30
CA GLU A 36 59.93 -53.23 -35.10
C GLU A 36 59.85 -52.28 -33.90
N LYS A 37 60.88 -51.46 -33.68
CA LYS A 37 60.87 -50.44 -32.63
C LYS A 37 59.77 -49.40 -32.86
N GLU A 38 59.61 -48.92 -34.09
CA GLU A 38 58.60 -47.93 -34.45
C GLU A 38 57.17 -48.48 -34.25
N ILE A 39 56.93 -49.75 -34.60
CA ILE A 39 55.67 -50.44 -34.33
C ILE A 39 55.42 -50.57 -32.81
N GLU A 40 56.46 -50.84 -32.04
CA GLU A 40 56.35 -50.98 -30.58
C GLU A 40 56.03 -49.63 -29.90
N GLU A 41 56.65 -48.55 -30.35
CA GLU A 41 56.33 -47.18 -29.94
C GLU A 41 54.90 -46.79 -30.31
N LEU A 42 54.49 -47.03 -31.57
CA LEU A 42 53.12 -46.79 -32.01
C LEU A 42 52.09 -47.60 -31.23
N LYS A 43 52.39 -48.86 -30.89
CA LYS A 43 51.51 -49.68 -30.04
C LYS A 43 51.36 -49.10 -28.64
N LYS A 44 52.45 -48.58 -28.07
CA LYS A 44 52.43 -47.93 -26.76
C LYS A 44 51.60 -46.65 -26.81
N GLU A 45 51.82 -45.81 -27.82
CA GLU A 45 51.08 -44.57 -28.02
C GLU A 45 49.58 -44.82 -28.23
N ASN A 46 49.24 -45.84 -29.02
CA ASN A 46 47.85 -46.23 -29.27
C ASN A 46 47.16 -46.78 -27.99
N LYS A 47 47.92 -47.47 -27.12
CA LYS A 47 47.43 -47.90 -25.81
C LYS A 47 47.17 -46.69 -24.89
N GLU A 48 48.07 -45.71 -24.89
CA GLU A 48 47.87 -44.46 -24.13
C GLU A 48 46.68 -43.65 -24.65
N LEU A 49 46.51 -43.55 -25.97
CA LEU A 49 45.36 -42.89 -26.60
C LEU A 49 44.05 -43.60 -26.30
N LYS A 50 44.02 -44.94 -26.33
CA LYS A 50 42.84 -45.70 -25.90
C LYS A 50 42.50 -45.44 -24.44
N GLY A 51 43.48 -45.44 -23.55
CA GLY A 51 43.25 -45.11 -22.13
C GLY A 51 42.70 -43.69 -21.93
N LYS A 52 43.19 -42.72 -22.72
CA LYS A 52 42.64 -41.35 -22.72
C LYS A 52 41.19 -41.32 -23.21
N ILE A 53 40.86 -42.03 -24.29
CA ILE A 53 39.50 -42.09 -24.84
C ILE A 53 38.54 -42.79 -23.86
N GLU A 54 38.95 -43.89 -23.23
CA GLU A 54 38.15 -44.57 -22.20
C GLU A 54 37.92 -43.65 -20.99
N GLY A 55 38.92 -42.86 -20.57
CA GLY A 55 38.75 -41.83 -19.54
C GLY A 55 37.86 -40.65 -19.97
N MET A 56 37.61 -40.46 -21.26
CA MET A 56 36.66 -39.45 -21.78
C MET A 56 35.21 -39.94 -21.79
N VAL A 57 34.91 -41.19 -21.39
CA VAL A 57 33.54 -41.71 -21.28
C VAL A 57 32.78 -41.06 -20.11
N ASP A 58 33.48 -40.48 -19.13
CA ASP A 58 32.88 -39.70 -18.04
C ASP A 58 32.66 -38.22 -18.40
N PHE A 59 33.29 -37.74 -19.48
CA PHE A 59 33.15 -36.36 -19.99
C PHE A 59 31.71 -35.96 -20.38
N PRO A 60 30.87 -36.84 -20.97
CA PRO A 60 29.45 -36.59 -21.17
C PRO A 60 28.70 -36.37 -19.86
N THR A 61 29.07 -37.08 -18.79
CA THR A 61 28.44 -36.97 -17.47
C THR A 61 28.78 -35.64 -16.82
N ASP A 62 30.06 -35.25 -16.81
CA ASP A 62 30.51 -33.95 -16.31
C ASP A 62 29.88 -32.78 -17.09
N VAL A 63 29.75 -32.92 -18.42
CA VAL A 63 29.09 -31.93 -19.28
C VAL A 63 27.59 -31.83 -18.99
N LEU A 64 26.91 -32.96 -18.70
CA LEU A 64 25.51 -32.97 -18.30
C LEU A 64 25.30 -32.32 -16.92
N GLU A 65 26.19 -32.59 -15.96
CA GLU A 65 26.17 -31.95 -14.65
C GLU A 65 26.39 -30.44 -14.75
N LEU A 66 27.39 -30.00 -15.52
CA LEU A 66 27.64 -28.58 -15.80
C LEU A 66 26.43 -27.93 -16.47
N ARG A 67 25.79 -28.60 -17.44
CA ARG A 67 24.58 -28.10 -18.08
C ARG A 67 23.42 -27.94 -17.09
N SER A 68 23.27 -28.88 -16.16
CA SER A 68 22.28 -28.82 -15.09
C SER A 68 22.56 -27.66 -14.12
N ILE A 69 23.82 -27.47 -13.71
CA ILE A 69 24.25 -26.34 -12.89
C ILE A 69 23.98 -25.01 -13.59
N ILE A 70 24.36 -24.87 -14.87
CA ILE A 70 24.09 -23.67 -15.68
C ILE A 70 22.58 -23.42 -15.79
N GLY A 71 21.77 -24.46 -15.96
CA GLY A 71 20.32 -24.35 -15.98
C GLY A 71 19.76 -23.77 -14.67
N ARG A 72 20.23 -24.28 -13.52
CA ARG A 72 19.85 -23.76 -12.20
C ARG A 72 20.31 -22.33 -11.99
N GLN A 73 21.54 -22.00 -12.39
CA GLN A 73 22.08 -20.64 -12.29
C GLN A 73 21.29 -19.65 -13.17
N ARG A 74 20.91 -20.04 -14.39
CA ARG A 74 20.05 -19.21 -15.24
C ARG A 74 18.68 -18.95 -14.62
N ALA A 75 18.07 -19.97 -14.02
CA ALA A 75 16.82 -19.81 -13.30
C ALA A 75 16.97 -18.85 -12.10
N GLN A 76 18.05 -18.98 -11.33
CA GLN A 76 18.36 -18.07 -10.23
C GLN A 76 18.59 -16.63 -10.69
N ILE A 77 19.32 -16.42 -11.78
CA ILE A 77 19.52 -15.09 -12.38
C ILE A 77 18.17 -14.49 -12.78
N SER A 78 17.31 -15.26 -13.45
CA SER A 78 15.97 -14.81 -13.81
C SER A 78 15.16 -14.37 -12.59
N THR A 79 15.21 -15.14 -11.49
CA THR A 79 14.50 -14.75 -10.26
C THR A 79 15.08 -13.49 -9.61
N PHE A 80 16.39 -13.26 -9.72
CA PHE A 80 17.00 -12.02 -9.21
C PHE A 80 16.67 -10.82 -10.09
N ASP A 81 16.59 -11.00 -11.41
CA ASP A 81 16.16 -9.94 -12.34
C ASP A 81 14.70 -9.54 -12.05
N ASP A 82 13.80 -10.50 -11.81
CA ASP A 82 12.42 -10.22 -11.44
C ASP A 82 12.33 -9.43 -10.11
N GLN A 83 13.13 -9.81 -9.11
CA GLN A 83 13.21 -9.09 -7.82
C GLN A 83 13.81 -7.69 -7.96
N LEU A 84 14.78 -7.50 -8.85
CA LEU A 84 15.35 -6.18 -9.14
C LEU A 84 14.31 -5.27 -9.79
N ASN A 85 13.58 -5.78 -10.79
CA ASN A 85 12.52 -5.03 -11.44
C ASN A 85 11.42 -4.62 -10.45
N GLU A 86 10.99 -5.52 -9.58
CA GLU A 86 10.01 -5.20 -8.52
C GLU A 86 10.52 -4.08 -7.60
N LYS A 87 11.80 -4.14 -7.21
CA LYS A 87 12.41 -3.09 -6.38
C LYS A 87 12.51 -1.75 -7.11
N ASP A 88 12.83 -1.74 -8.40
CA ASP A 88 12.90 -0.53 -9.21
C ASP A 88 11.51 0.13 -9.36
N PHE A 89 10.46 -0.67 -9.54
CA PHE A 89 9.08 -0.17 -9.50
C PHE A 89 8.76 0.45 -8.14
N ARG A 90 9.12 -0.22 -7.04
CA ARG A 90 8.86 0.30 -5.70
C ARG A 90 9.65 1.57 -5.40
N ILE A 91 10.89 1.68 -5.88
CA ILE A 91 11.69 2.91 -5.78
C ILE A 91 10.99 4.05 -6.51
N THR A 92 10.53 3.81 -7.73
CA THR A 92 9.82 4.82 -8.54
C THR A 92 8.56 5.31 -7.83
N GLU A 93 7.77 4.39 -7.27
CA GLU A 93 6.57 4.72 -6.49
C GLU A 93 6.91 5.58 -5.26
N LEU A 94 7.91 5.17 -4.47
CA LEU A 94 8.37 5.93 -3.30
C LEU A 94 8.91 7.32 -3.66
N GLU A 95 9.59 7.46 -4.80
CA GLU A 95 10.04 8.76 -5.30
C GLU A 95 8.86 9.67 -5.65
N THR A 96 7.80 9.13 -6.26
CA THR A 96 6.58 9.90 -6.54
C THR A 96 5.87 10.33 -5.26
N GLU A 97 5.71 9.44 -4.29
CA GLU A 97 5.14 9.77 -2.97
C GLU A 97 5.95 10.86 -2.26
N LEU A 98 7.28 10.74 -2.29
CA LEU A 98 8.19 11.70 -1.66
C LEU A 98 8.10 13.09 -2.30
N ASN A 99 7.89 13.18 -3.61
CA ASN A 99 7.68 14.44 -4.30
C ASN A 99 6.34 15.08 -3.90
N VAL A 100 5.26 14.30 -3.81
CA VAL A 100 3.96 14.81 -3.33
C VAL A 100 4.07 15.33 -1.89
N ILE A 101 4.79 14.61 -1.01
CA ILE A 101 5.02 15.05 0.37
C ILE A 101 5.82 16.37 0.41
N LYS A 102 6.86 16.51 -0.41
CA LYS A 102 7.63 17.76 -0.51
C LYS A 102 6.77 18.95 -0.94
N ASP A 103 5.91 18.76 -1.94
CA ASP A 103 5.01 19.80 -2.40
C ASP A 103 4.01 20.21 -1.31
N ASN A 104 3.43 19.23 -0.60
CA ASN A 104 2.53 19.50 0.52
C ASN A 104 3.25 20.21 1.68
N TYR A 105 4.49 19.84 1.96
CA TYR A 105 5.33 20.52 2.96
C TYR A 105 5.57 21.99 2.59
N ASN A 106 5.91 22.26 1.33
CA ASN A 106 6.15 23.63 0.85
C ASN A 106 4.88 24.49 0.94
N LYS A 107 3.73 23.98 0.47
CA LYS A 107 2.43 24.67 0.60
C LYS A 107 2.07 24.96 2.06
N SER A 108 2.29 23.99 2.95
CA SER A 108 2.04 24.16 4.39
C SER A 108 2.97 25.23 4.99
N ARG A 109 4.24 25.23 4.59
CA ARG A 109 5.24 26.22 5.04
C ARG A 109 4.86 27.63 4.60
N GLU A 110 4.41 27.82 3.36
CA GLU A 110 3.93 29.11 2.85
C GLU A 110 2.71 29.60 3.64
N LYS A 111 1.73 28.72 3.89
CA LYS A 111 0.55 29.05 4.70
C LYS A 111 0.92 29.46 6.13
N ILE A 112 1.90 28.80 6.74
CA ILE A 112 2.41 29.20 8.07
C ILE A 112 3.03 30.61 8.03
N GLN A 113 3.81 30.93 7.00
CA GLN A 113 4.41 32.27 6.87
C GLN A 113 3.34 33.36 6.70
N GLU A 114 2.27 33.08 5.96
CA GLU A 114 1.15 34.00 5.80
C GLU A 114 0.40 34.22 7.11
N LEU A 115 0.10 33.16 7.85
CA LEU A 115 -0.54 33.25 9.17
C LEU A 115 0.33 34.03 10.17
N LEU A 116 1.66 33.88 10.11
CA LEU A 116 2.58 34.66 10.95
C LEU A 116 2.52 36.16 10.63
N LYS A 117 2.45 36.53 9.35
CA LYS A 117 2.26 37.94 8.94
C LYS A 117 0.94 38.49 9.46
N GLN A 118 -0.15 37.74 9.30
CA GLN A 118 -1.47 38.13 9.81
C GLN A 118 -1.46 38.31 11.34
N THR A 119 -0.78 37.42 12.07
CA THR A 119 -0.63 37.51 13.53
C THR A 119 0.08 38.80 13.96
N ILE A 120 1.12 39.21 13.22
CA ILE A 120 1.84 40.47 13.49
C ILE A 120 0.90 41.67 13.26
N MET A 121 0.17 41.69 12.15
CA MET A 121 -0.80 42.75 11.87
C MET A 121 -1.89 42.86 12.94
N ILE A 122 -2.38 41.73 13.46
CA ILE A 122 -3.36 41.72 14.55
C ILE A 122 -2.78 42.39 15.80
N LYS A 123 -1.55 42.06 16.19
CA LYS A 123 -0.90 42.69 17.35
C LYS A 123 -0.72 44.20 17.17
N GLU A 124 -0.37 44.64 15.98
CA GLU A 124 -0.29 46.09 15.68
C GLU A 124 -1.64 46.78 15.85
N LYS A 125 -2.73 46.14 15.40
CA LYS A 125 -4.08 46.65 15.58
C LYS A 125 -4.55 46.62 17.03
N GLU A 126 -4.16 45.61 17.81
CA GLU A 126 -4.44 45.57 19.25
C GLU A 126 -3.77 46.74 19.98
N MET A 127 -2.51 47.07 19.65
CA MET A 127 -1.84 48.25 20.22
C MET A 127 -2.54 49.55 19.83
N GLU A 128 -2.95 49.70 18.57
CA GLU A 128 -3.71 50.88 18.10
C GLU A 128 -5.03 51.03 18.86
N ILE A 129 -5.74 49.93 19.11
CA ILE A 129 -6.98 49.91 19.90
C ILE A 129 -6.73 50.36 21.33
N ASP A 130 -5.66 49.88 21.97
CA ASP A 130 -5.35 50.26 23.35
C ASP A 130 -4.95 51.74 23.46
N ASP A 131 -4.21 52.28 22.50
CA ASP A 131 -3.94 53.72 22.40
C ASP A 131 -5.23 54.55 22.26
N LEU A 132 -6.17 54.09 21.43
CA LEU A 132 -7.46 54.75 21.26
C LEU A 132 -8.32 54.68 22.53
N LYS A 133 -8.33 53.55 23.24
CA LYS A 133 -9.00 53.43 24.55
C LYS A 133 -8.43 54.42 25.55
N ASN A 134 -7.09 54.53 25.63
CA ASN A 134 -6.44 55.46 26.53
C ASN A 134 -6.82 56.92 26.22
N LYS A 135 -6.84 57.31 24.93
CA LYS A 135 -7.32 58.63 24.50
C LYS A 135 -8.78 58.87 24.88
N MET A 136 -9.64 57.87 24.72
CA MET A 136 -11.06 57.96 25.07
C MET A 136 -11.27 58.16 26.57
N ILE A 137 -10.49 57.48 27.42
CA ILE A 137 -10.50 57.67 28.88
C ILE A 137 -10.13 59.11 29.22
N LEU A 138 -9.04 59.64 28.64
CA LEU A 138 -8.61 61.02 28.88
C LEU A 138 -9.68 62.03 28.46
N MET A 139 -10.26 61.88 27.27
CA MET A 139 -11.34 62.76 26.81
C MET A 139 -12.58 62.69 27.72
N THR A 140 -12.89 61.51 28.28
CA THR A 140 -14.01 61.36 29.23
C THR A 140 -13.72 62.11 30.52
N GLN A 141 -12.50 62.02 31.04
CA GLN A 141 -12.08 62.77 32.24
C GLN A 141 -12.12 64.28 32.00
N GLU A 142 -11.64 64.76 30.85
CA GLU A 142 -11.71 66.18 30.47
C GLU A 142 -13.17 66.66 30.38
N PHE A 143 -14.05 65.82 29.82
CA PHE A 143 -15.48 66.13 29.73
C PHE A 143 -16.12 66.25 31.12
N ASP A 144 -15.84 65.31 32.02
CA ASP A 144 -16.38 65.33 33.40
C ASP A 144 -15.86 66.53 34.20
N GLN A 145 -14.59 66.91 33.99
CA GLN A 145 -14.02 68.12 34.58
C GLN A 145 -14.75 69.37 34.07
N LYS A 146 -14.90 69.52 32.74
CA LYS A 146 -15.60 70.67 32.15
C LYS A 146 -17.06 70.74 32.58
N LYS A 147 -17.72 69.59 32.72
CA LYS A 147 -19.08 69.51 33.25
C LYS A 147 -19.15 70.02 34.70
N SER A 148 -18.23 69.56 35.56
CA SER A 148 -18.17 69.99 36.97
C SER A 148 -17.87 71.49 37.10
N GLU A 149 -16.97 72.02 36.25
CA GLU A 149 -16.70 73.47 36.17
C GLU A 149 -17.97 74.24 35.82
N LEU A 150 -18.71 73.79 34.80
CA LEU A 150 -19.95 74.44 34.38
C LEU A 150 -21.02 74.41 35.48
N GLU A 151 -21.23 73.26 36.12
CA GLU A 151 -22.17 73.11 37.23
C GLU A 151 -21.82 74.04 38.40
N ARG A 152 -20.53 74.20 38.70
CA ARG A 152 -20.05 75.15 39.71
C ARG A 152 -20.40 76.59 39.33
N THR A 153 -20.04 77.04 38.12
CA THR A 153 -20.35 78.41 37.66
C THR A 153 -21.85 78.72 37.70
N ILE A 154 -22.70 77.75 37.32
CA ILE A 154 -24.15 77.91 37.40
C ILE A 154 -24.62 78.06 38.85
N SER A 155 -24.16 77.16 39.74
CA SER A 155 -24.65 77.11 41.12
C SER A 155 -24.12 78.25 42.00
N THR A 156 -22.82 78.56 41.89
CA THR A 156 -22.18 79.56 42.74
C THR A 156 -22.28 80.94 42.14
N ASP A 157 -21.73 81.14 40.95
CA ASP A 157 -21.46 82.49 40.45
C ASP A 157 -22.78 83.12 39.97
N LEU A 158 -23.47 82.44 39.06
CA LEU A 158 -24.76 82.90 38.56
C LEU A 158 -25.85 82.82 39.64
N GLY A 159 -25.87 81.75 40.44
CA GLY A 159 -26.81 81.60 41.54
C GLY A 159 -26.69 82.71 42.59
N SER A 160 -25.46 83.07 42.98
CA SER A 160 -25.19 84.16 43.92
C SER A 160 -25.53 85.51 43.33
N ASP A 161 -25.14 85.78 42.09
CA ASP A 161 -25.48 87.04 41.40
C ASP A 161 -26.99 87.24 41.29
N ILE A 162 -27.74 86.18 40.96
CA ILE A 162 -29.21 86.21 40.93
C ILE A 162 -29.76 86.47 42.33
N ALA A 163 -29.23 85.82 43.36
CA ALA A 163 -29.68 86.02 44.74
C ALA A 163 -29.44 87.47 45.21
N GLU A 164 -28.27 88.04 44.90
CA GLU A 164 -27.93 89.42 45.21
C GLU A 164 -28.83 90.40 44.46
N LYS A 165 -29.01 90.21 43.15
CA LYS A 165 -29.94 91.03 42.35
C LYS A 165 -31.37 90.96 42.88
N ASN A 166 -31.85 89.76 43.24
CA ASN A 166 -33.18 89.59 43.83
C ASN A 166 -33.32 90.28 45.20
N ALA A 167 -32.27 90.24 46.03
CA ALA A 167 -32.27 90.99 47.29
C ALA A 167 -32.35 92.49 47.05
N LYS A 168 -31.60 92.99 46.05
CA LYS A 168 -31.64 94.41 45.65
C LYS A 168 -32.99 94.83 45.07
N ILE A 169 -33.63 93.97 44.27
CA ILE A 169 -35.00 94.18 43.79
C ILE A 169 -35.95 94.31 44.97
N LYS A 170 -35.91 93.40 45.95
CA LYS A 170 -36.76 93.48 47.15
C LYS A 170 -36.57 94.78 47.95
N THR A 171 -35.33 95.25 48.10
CA THR A 171 -35.08 96.54 48.76
C THR A 171 -35.66 97.70 47.95
N LEU A 172 -35.51 97.69 46.62
CA LEU A 172 -36.08 98.71 45.76
C LEU A 172 -37.61 98.66 45.76
N GLU A 173 -38.23 97.48 45.79
CA GLU A 173 -39.68 97.30 45.93
C GLU A 173 -40.20 97.93 47.24
N ALA A 174 -39.49 97.70 48.36
CA ALA A 174 -39.84 98.30 49.65
C ALA A 174 -39.63 99.83 49.65
N GLU A 175 -38.56 100.33 49.03
CA GLU A 175 -38.35 101.76 48.84
C GLU A 175 -39.46 102.38 47.98
N LEU A 176 -39.87 101.70 46.90
CA LEU A 176 -40.94 102.13 46.01
C LEU A 176 -42.30 102.12 46.71
N GLU A 177 -42.58 101.12 47.56
CA GLU A 177 -43.76 101.10 48.43
C GLU A 177 -43.75 102.27 49.41
N ASN A 178 -42.61 102.58 50.02
CA ASN A 178 -42.47 103.75 50.89
C ASN A 178 -42.65 105.08 50.11
N VAL A 179 -42.08 105.18 48.91
CA VAL A 179 -42.29 106.33 48.02
C VAL A 179 -43.76 106.43 47.62
N ASN A 180 -44.44 105.33 47.30
CA ASN A 180 -45.85 105.30 46.95
C ASN A 180 -46.73 105.71 48.13
N THR A 181 -46.47 105.21 49.34
CA THR A 181 -47.21 105.66 50.53
C THR A 181 -46.97 107.13 50.84
N ASN A 182 -45.76 107.64 50.63
CA ASN A 182 -45.47 109.07 50.72
C ASN A 182 -46.14 109.86 49.60
N TYR A 183 -46.15 109.34 48.37
CA TYR A 183 -46.86 109.92 47.24
C TYR A 183 -48.35 109.97 47.52
N ASP A 184 -48.97 108.93 48.08
CA ASP A 184 -50.39 108.91 48.44
C ASP A 184 -50.69 109.93 49.55
N LYS A 185 -49.85 110.02 50.60
CA LYS A 185 -49.96 111.11 51.60
C LYS A 185 -49.82 112.48 50.94
N MET A 186 -48.87 112.63 50.02
CA MET A 186 -48.62 113.89 49.33
C MET A 186 -49.72 114.21 48.33
N LYS A 187 -50.34 113.21 47.71
CA LYS A 187 -51.52 113.29 46.85
C LYS A 187 -52.75 113.64 47.66
N GLU A 188 -52.87 113.16 48.89
CA GLU A 188 -53.90 113.57 49.85
C GLU A 188 -53.68 115.02 50.29
N ILE A 189 -52.43 115.41 50.59
CA ILE A 189 -52.05 116.81 50.84
C ILE A 189 -52.33 117.69 49.62
N VAL A 190 -51.99 117.24 48.41
CA VAL A 190 -52.25 117.94 47.15
C VAL A 190 -53.73 117.98 46.84
N ASN A 191 -54.52 116.95 47.14
CA ASN A 191 -55.98 116.99 47.03
C ASN A 191 -56.57 117.96 48.05
N ASN A 192 -56.07 117.98 49.28
CA ASN A 192 -56.42 118.97 50.30
C ASN A 192 -56.01 120.39 49.86
N LEU A 193 -54.85 120.54 49.22
CA LEU A 193 -54.35 121.80 48.68
C LEU A 193 -55.04 122.21 47.37
N ARG A 194 -55.49 121.28 46.52
CA ARG A 194 -56.29 121.50 45.30
C ARG A 194 -57.74 121.86 45.66
N GLN A 195 -58.29 121.22 46.69
CA GLN A 195 -59.54 121.64 47.31
C GLN A 195 -59.42 123.03 47.96
N LYS A 196 -58.25 123.35 48.54
CA LYS A 196 -57.96 124.65 49.15
C LYS A 196 -57.58 125.76 48.15
N TYR A 197 -56.96 125.39 47.03
CA TYR A 197 -56.43 126.26 45.99
C TYR A 197 -56.54 125.50 44.66
N HIS A 198 -57.58 125.79 43.89
CA HIS A 198 -57.81 125.23 42.55
C HIS A 198 -56.59 125.43 41.63
N MET A 199 -55.77 124.39 41.42
CA MET A 199 -54.85 124.33 40.26
C MET A 199 -54.64 122.88 39.77
N GLU A 200 -55.18 122.61 38.59
CA GLU A 200 -54.87 121.50 37.68
C GLU A 200 -53.70 121.90 36.77
N GLU A 201 -52.65 121.08 36.69
CA GLU A 201 -51.94 120.70 35.46
C GLU A 201 -50.66 119.92 35.79
N LEU A 202 -50.15 119.15 34.81
CA LEU A 202 -48.90 118.38 34.77
C LEU A 202 -49.01 116.87 35.07
N THR A 203 -49.73 116.18 34.19
CA THR A 203 -49.66 114.71 33.97
C THR A 203 -48.97 114.43 32.61
N GLY A 204 -47.82 115.06 32.36
CA GLY A 204 -47.15 115.03 31.05
C GLY A 204 -45.87 114.18 30.99
N ASP A 205 -45.12 114.08 32.10
CA ASP A 205 -43.70 113.70 32.01
C ASP A 205 -43.39 112.23 32.41
N ILE A 206 -44.40 111.42 32.78
CA ILE A 206 -44.18 110.02 33.21
C ILE A 206 -44.12 109.04 32.01
N ALA A 207 -44.71 109.37 30.86
CA ALA A 207 -44.82 108.43 29.74
C ALA A 207 -43.53 108.26 28.91
N GLU A 208 -42.57 109.19 28.99
CA GLU A 208 -41.40 109.20 28.09
C GLU A 208 -40.13 108.54 28.70
N PHE A 209 -40.08 108.36 30.03
CA PHE A 209 -38.94 107.72 30.70
C PHE A 209 -39.06 106.18 30.71
N ASP A 210 -40.26 105.63 30.95
CA ASP A 210 -40.49 104.19 31.01
C ASP A 210 -40.31 103.50 29.64
N LEU A 211 -40.64 104.19 28.54
CA LEU A 211 -40.47 103.64 27.19
C LEU A 211 -39.00 103.51 26.78
N LYS A 212 -38.12 104.39 27.27
CA LYS A 212 -36.68 104.38 26.92
C LYS A 212 -35.90 103.28 27.64
N GLN A 213 -36.19 103.03 28.92
CA GLN A 213 -35.58 101.90 29.64
C GLN A 213 -35.98 100.55 29.03
N LEU A 214 -37.26 100.42 28.64
CA LEU A 214 -37.75 99.19 28.03
C LEU A 214 -37.09 98.93 26.67
N GLU A 215 -36.83 99.98 25.87
CA GLU A 215 -36.15 99.86 24.58
C GLU A 215 -34.68 99.45 24.72
N GLU A 216 -33.97 99.98 25.73
CA GLU A 216 -32.58 99.58 26.00
C GLU A 216 -32.46 98.14 26.49
N GLU A 217 -33.39 97.69 27.34
CA GLU A 217 -33.40 96.31 27.87
C GLU A 217 -33.73 95.29 26.77
N LEU A 218 -34.68 95.62 25.89
CA LEU A 218 -35.02 94.79 24.73
C LEU A 218 -33.83 94.65 23.76
N ASN A 219 -33.10 95.75 23.52
CA ASN A 219 -31.92 95.75 22.65
C ASN A 219 -30.76 94.91 23.22
N LEU A 220 -30.60 94.88 24.54
CA LEU A 220 -29.58 94.04 25.19
C LEU A 220 -29.92 92.55 25.04
N GLN A 221 -31.19 92.19 25.28
CA GLN A 221 -31.67 90.82 25.10
C GLN A 221 -31.54 90.36 23.64
N LEU A 222 -31.80 91.26 22.70
CA LEU A 222 -31.68 90.97 21.27
C LEU A 222 -30.23 90.64 20.89
N LYS A 223 -29.26 91.43 21.37
CA LYS A 223 -27.82 91.15 21.17
C LYS A 223 -27.38 89.82 21.79
N GLU A 224 -27.88 89.49 22.98
CA GLU A 224 -27.56 88.22 23.63
C GLU A 224 -28.10 87.03 22.82
N LYS A 225 -29.31 87.16 22.27
CA LYS A 225 -29.91 86.14 21.40
C LYS A 225 -29.20 86.01 20.06
N GLU A 226 -28.71 87.11 19.48
CA GLU A 226 -27.89 87.09 18.27
C GLU A 226 -26.56 86.32 18.49
N GLU A 227 -25.90 86.54 19.62
CA GLU A 227 -24.65 85.82 19.93
C GLU A 227 -24.90 84.32 20.21
N GLN A 228 -25.99 83.99 20.91
CA GLN A 228 -26.40 82.59 21.09
C GLN A 228 -26.69 81.90 19.75
N LEU A 229 -27.35 82.60 18.82
CA LEU A 229 -27.63 82.10 17.47
C LEU A 229 -26.32 81.81 16.71
N LYS A 230 -25.34 82.70 16.82
CA LYS A 230 -24.03 82.54 16.16
C LYS A 230 -23.27 81.31 16.68
N ILE A 231 -23.23 81.11 17.99
CA ILE A 231 -22.61 79.92 18.61
C ILE A 231 -23.31 78.64 18.14
N ALA A 232 -24.65 78.67 18.06
CA ALA A 232 -25.42 77.53 17.57
C ALA A 232 -25.12 77.22 16.10
N GLN A 233 -25.00 78.25 15.25
CA GLN A 233 -24.62 78.10 13.84
C GLN A 233 -23.24 77.47 13.69
N GLU A 234 -22.23 77.94 14.43
CA GLU A 234 -20.88 77.36 14.38
C GLU A 234 -20.86 75.88 14.82
N LYS A 235 -21.69 75.51 15.80
CA LYS A 235 -21.81 74.13 16.26
C LYS A 235 -22.45 73.23 15.19
N ILE A 236 -23.46 73.74 14.47
CA ILE A 236 -24.08 73.04 13.35
C ILE A 236 -23.04 72.79 12.25
N THR A 237 -22.24 73.78 11.89
CA THR A 237 -21.20 73.61 10.85
C THR A 237 -20.19 72.53 11.23
N LYS A 238 -19.71 72.54 12.49
CA LYS A 238 -18.78 71.51 12.99
C LYS A 238 -19.39 70.09 12.97
N LEU A 239 -20.69 69.98 13.26
CA LEU A 239 -21.39 68.69 13.20
C LEU A 239 -21.58 68.23 11.75
N GLN A 240 -21.86 69.13 10.82
CA GLN A 240 -21.95 68.83 9.38
C GLN A 240 -20.60 68.32 8.84
N ASP A 241 -19.49 68.98 9.17
CA ASP A 241 -18.14 68.54 8.77
C ASP A 241 -17.82 67.14 9.31
N ARG A 242 -18.22 66.86 10.56
CA ARG A 242 -18.03 65.54 11.16
C ARG A 242 -18.89 64.48 10.47
N GLN A 243 -20.14 64.81 10.17
CA GLN A 243 -21.06 63.93 9.45
C GLN A 243 -20.51 63.59 8.06
N GLU A 244 -19.97 64.56 7.33
CA GLU A 244 -19.38 64.33 6.00
C GLU A 244 -18.15 63.42 6.08
N LYS A 245 -17.27 63.60 7.08
CA LYS A 245 -16.12 62.71 7.30
C LYS A 245 -16.55 61.28 7.59
N THR A 246 -17.54 61.10 8.47
CA THR A 246 -18.07 59.77 8.79
C THR A 246 -18.73 59.11 7.58
N ASN A 247 -19.45 59.87 6.74
CA ASN A 247 -20.03 59.35 5.52
C ASN A 247 -18.97 58.85 4.53
N LYS A 248 -17.87 59.60 4.34
CA LYS A 248 -16.75 59.15 3.49
C LYS A 248 -16.10 57.86 4.01
N GLN A 249 -15.92 57.74 5.32
CA GLN A 249 -15.42 56.50 5.93
C GLN A 249 -16.37 55.32 5.70
N LEU A 250 -17.69 55.55 5.78
CA LEU A 250 -18.70 54.55 5.48
C LEU A 250 -18.64 54.10 4.01
N GLU A 251 -18.48 55.02 3.06
CA GLU A 251 -18.33 54.71 1.64
C GLU A 251 -17.07 53.88 1.35
N GLU A 252 -15.94 54.21 1.99
CA GLU A 252 -14.70 53.43 1.90
C GLU A 252 -14.87 52.02 2.47
N LEU A 253 -15.48 51.90 3.65
CA LEU A 253 -15.74 50.59 4.27
C LEU A 253 -16.65 49.75 3.37
N ASN A 254 -17.70 50.35 2.83
CA ASN A 254 -18.63 49.66 1.93
C ASN A 254 -17.94 49.19 0.65
N SER A 255 -17.03 50.00 0.10
CA SER A 255 -16.21 49.60 -1.04
C SER A 255 -15.26 48.43 -0.73
N GLN A 256 -14.74 48.35 0.50
CA GLN A 256 -13.92 47.21 0.95
C GLN A 256 -14.75 45.94 1.16
N VAL A 257 -15.97 46.07 1.67
CA VAL A 257 -16.93 44.95 1.80
C VAL A 257 -17.24 44.37 0.43
N ILE A 258 -17.60 45.19 -0.55
CA ILE A 258 -17.89 44.73 -1.93
C ILE A 258 -16.70 43.96 -2.53
N LYS A 259 -15.46 44.45 -2.32
CA LYS A 259 -14.26 43.74 -2.79
C LYS A 259 -14.07 42.40 -2.10
N SER A 260 -14.30 42.35 -0.79
CA SER A 260 -14.20 41.11 -0.01
C SER A 260 -15.26 40.09 -0.44
N GLU A 261 -16.49 40.53 -0.69
CA GLU A 261 -17.58 39.70 -1.21
C GLU A 261 -17.23 39.08 -2.56
N ALA A 262 -16.68 39.88 -3.50
CA ALA A 262 -16.24 39.37 -4.79
C ALA A 262 -15.14 38.29 -4.66
N VAL A 263 -14.19 38.46 -3.75
CA VAL A 263 -13.15 37.45 -3.47
C VAL A 263 -13.76 36.18 -2.87
N ILE A 264 -14.75 36.31 -1.98
CA ILE A 264 -15.46 35.15 -1.41
C ILE A 264 -16.18 34.37 -2.51
N ASP A 265 -16.85 35.06 -3.43
CA ASP A 265 -17.53 34.42 -4.56
C ASP A 265 -16.54 33.67 -5.48
N GLU A 266 -15.39 34.27 -5.78
CA GLU A 266 -14.34 33.65 -6.59
C GLU A 266 -13.74 32.40 -5.92
N LEU A 267 -13.51 32.47 -4.60
CA LEU A 267 -13.06 31.33 -3.81
C LEU A 267 -14.12 30.21 -3.77
N ASN A 268 -15.39 30.56 -3.59
CA ASN A 268 -16.49 29.58 -3.61
C ASN A 268 -16.58 28.87 -4.96
N GLN A 269 -16.40 29.60 -6.06
CA GLN A 269 -16.39 29.01 -7.39
C GLN A 269 -15.20 28.07 -7.61
N THR A 270 -14.02 28.46 -7.12
CA THR A 270 -12.81 27.61 -7.16
C THR A 270 -13.00 26.32 -6.36
N ILE A 271 -13.59 26.40 -5.16
CA ILE A 271 -13.92 25.23 -4.34
C ILE A 271 -14.90 24.31 -5.08
N ALA A 272 -15.94 24.87 -5.70
CA ALA A 272 -16.92 24.09 -6.44
C ALA A 272 -16.31 23.35 -7.64
N ASP A 273 -15.40 23.99 -8.37
CA ASP A 273 -14.71 23.37 -9.50
C ASP A 273 -13.76 22.26 -9.04
N TYR A 274 -13.00 22.50 -7.96
CA TYR A 274 -12.11 21.48 -7.38
C TYR A 274 -12.89 20.26 -6.86
N SER A 275 -14.03 20.47 -6.20
CA SER A 275 -14.92 19.40 -5.77
C SER A 275 -15.45 18.58 -6.95
N ARG A 276 -15.88 19.23 -8.04
CA ARG A 276 -16.32 18.54 -9.26
C ARG A 276 -15.22 17.71 -9.91
N GLU A 277 -13.99 18.22 -9.91
CA GLU A 277 -12.83 17.51 -10.46
C GLU A 277 -12.51 16.26 -9.63
N LYS A 278 -12.49 16.38 -8.30
CA LYS A 278 -12.27 15.24 -7.40
C LYS A 278 -13.38 14.21 -7.47
N ASP A 279 -14.63 14.63 -7.62
CA ASP A 279 -15.74 13.69 -7.82
C ASP A 279 -15.60 12.91 -9.13
N LYS A 280 -15.11 13.54 -10.22
CA LYS A 280 -14.81 12.85 -11.48
C LYS A 280 -13.69 11.82 -11.31
N GLU A 281 -12.61 12.17 -10.61
CA GLU A 281 -11.52 11.21 -10.31
C GLU A 281 -12.02 10.03 -9.48
N ILE A 282 -12.80 10.28 -8.43
CA ILE A 282 -13.40 9.23 -7.59
C ILE A 282 -14.29 8.31 -8.44
N GLN A 283 -15.11 8.86 -9.35
CA GLN A 283 -15.94 8.04 -10.23
C GLN A 283 -15.10 7.21 -11.20
N LYS A 284 -14.00 7.74 -11.72
CA LYS A 284 -13.10 7.00 -12.61
C LYS A 284 -12.47 5.82 -11.88
N VAL A 285 -11.89 6.04 -10.71
CA VAL A 285 -11.30 4.99 -9.88
C VAL A 285 -12.33 3.94 -9.48
N LYS A 286 -13.56 4.35 -9.12
CA LYS A 286 -14.64 3.39 -8.84
C LYS A 286 -14.95 2.48 -10.03
N ARG A 287 -15.02 3.02 -11.25
CA ARG A 287 -15.26 2.22 -12.46
C ARG A 287 -14.12 1.25 -12.72
N GLU A 288 -12.88 1.71 -12.62
CA GLU A 288 -11.68 0.87 -12.79
C GLU A 288 -11.67 -0.29 -11.79
N LEU A 289 -11.92 -0.02 -10.51
CA LEU A 289 -12.02 -1.03 -9.46
C LEU A 289 -13.14 -2.05 -9.73
N GLU A 290 -14.27 -1.59 -10.26
CA GLU A 290 -15.43 -2.44 -10.54
C GLU A 290 -15.21 -3.33 -11.76
N ASP A 291 -14.51 -2.82 -12.78
CA ASP A 291 -14.07 -3.61 -13.93
C ASP A 291 -13.00 -4.63 -13.54
N GLU A 292 -12.07 -4.27 -12.66
CA GLU A 292 -11.05 -5.19 -12.14
C GLU A 292 -11.67 -6.30 -11.28
N LYS A 293 -12.63 -5.97 -10.40
CA LYS A 293 -13.41 -6.98 -9.67
C LYS A 293 -14.14 -7.94 -10.60
N LYS A 294 -14.68 -7.46 -11.73
CA LYS A 294 -15.33 -8.33 -12.72
C LYS A 294 -14.33 -9.24 -13.42
N LYS A 295 -13.11 -8.77 -13.72
CA LYS A 295 -12.05 -9.62 -14.28
C LYS A 295 -11.63 -10.72 -13.32
N LEU A 296 -11.29 -10.37 -12.09
CA LEU A 296 -10.94 -11.33 -11.03
C LEU A 296 -12.02 -12.38 -10.80
N ARG A 297 -13.31 -11.98 -10.81
CA ARG A 297 -14.42 -12.95 -10.70
C ARG A 297 -14.45 -13.93 -11.87
N ARG A 298 -14.26 -13.44 -13.11
CA ARG A 298 -14.22 -14.32 -14.29
C ARG A 298 -13.04 -15.28 -14.26
N GLU A 299 -11.87 -14.81 -13.87
CA GLU A 299 -10.68 -15.64 -13.72
C GLU A 299 -10.89 -16.73 -12.67
N PHE A 300 -11.46 -16.35 -11.52
CA PHE A 300 -11.82 -17.30 -10.46
C PHE A 300 -12.85 -18.34 -10.92
N ASP A 301 -13.88 -17.93 -11.67
CA ASP A 301 -14.90 -18.84 -12.18
C ASP A 301 -14.30 -19.82 -13.21
N ILE A 302 -13.38 -19.37 -14.08
CA ILE A 302 -12.65 -20.23 -15.03
C ILE A 302 -11.77 -21.24 -14.29
N GLU A 303 -10.97 -20.78 -13.33
CA GLU A 303 -10.07 -21.64 -12.56
C GLU A 303 -10.86 -22.69 -11.75
N LYS A 304 -12.00 -22.28 -11.19
CA LYS A 304 -12.93 -23.19 -10.52
C LYS A 304 -13.48 -24.25 -11.48
N GLU A 305 -13.93 -23.87 -12.67
CA GLU A 305 -14.40 -24.83 -13.69
C GLU A 305 -13.29 -25.80 -14.14
N GLU A 306 -12.04 -25.33 -14.29
CA GLU A 306 -10.89 -26.19 -14.61
C GLU A 306 -10.59 -27.19 -13.50
N ILE A 307 -10.62 -26.77 -12.23
CA ILE A 307 -10.42 -27.66 -11.07
C ILE A 307 -11.55 -28.68 -10.98
N GLU A 308 -12.81 -28.27 -11.17
CA GLU A 308 -13.96 -29.19 -11.15
C GLU A 308 -13.86 -30.23 -12.28
N LYS A 309 -13.44 -29.81 -13.47
CA LYS A 309 -13.24 -30.71 -14.61
C LYS A 309 -12.08 -31.69 -14.38
N SER A 310 -10.94 -31.21 -13.89
CA SER A 310 -9.79 -32.06 -13.54
C SER A 310 -10.17 -33.08 -12.46
N SER A 311 -10.88 -32.65 -11.42
CA SER A 311 -11.31 -33.54 -10.34
C SER A 311 -12.29 -34.61 -10.83
N LYS A 312 -13.17 -34.25 -11.77
CA LYS A 312 -14.09 -35.19 -12.39
C LYS A 312 -13.35 -36.24 -13.24
N ASP A 313 -12.39 -35.81 -14.05
CA ASP A 313 -11.57 -36.70 -14.87
C ASP A 313 -10.76 -37.68 -13.99
N ASP A 314 -10.22 -37.21 -12.85
CA ASP A 314 -9.51 -38.05 -11.89
C ASP A 314 -10.45 -39.04 -11.18
N LEU A 315 -11.67 -38.62 -10.83
CA LEU A 315 -12.69 -39.52 -10.27
C LEU A 315 -13.12 -40.61 -11.26
N GLU A 316 -13.29 -40.27 -12.54
CA GLU A 316 -13.61 -41.25 -13.60
C GLU A 316 -12.47 -42.26 -13.79
N ARG A 317 -11.20 -41.81 -13.74
CA ARG A 317 -10.04 -42.70 -13.77
C ARG A 317 -9.99 -43.62 -12.55
N MET A 318 -10.22 -43.09 -11.35
CA MET A 318 -10.26 -43.90 -10.13
C MET A 318 -11.38 -44.93 -10.15
N ALA A 319 -12.56 -44.57 -10.68
CA ALA A 319 -13.67 -45.51 -10.85
C ALA A 319 -13.32 -46.65 -11.83
N SER A 320 -12.68 -46.33 -12.96
CA SER A 320 -12.19 -47.34 -13.92
C SER A 320 -11.16 -48.28 -13.29
N VAL A 321 -10.22 -47.75 -12.50
CA VAL A 321 -9.22 -48.56 -11.79
C VAL A 321 -9.88 -49.44 -10.72
N ALA A 322 -10.88 -48.92 -10.01
CA ALA A 322 -11.64 -49.71 -9.03
C ALA A 322 -12.40 -50.87 -9.69
N GLU A 323 -13.04 -50.65 -10.84
CA GLU A 323 -13.69 -51.73 -11.60
C GLU A 323 -12.70 -52.79 -12.10
N GLU A 324 -11.50 -52.39 -12.53
CA GLU A 324 -10.44 -53.34 -12.91
C GLU A 324 -9.94 -54.15 -11.72
N LEU A 325 -9.75 -53.51 -10.55
CA LEU A 325 -9.37 -54.20 -9.32
C LEU A 325 -10.44 -55.21 -8.87
N ASP A 326 -11.72 -54.88 -8.99
CA ASP A 326 -12.80 -55.82 -8.67
C ASP A 326 -12.79 -57.04 -9.59
N LYS A 327 -12.52 -56.86 -10.89
CA LYS A 327 -12.37 -57.97 -11.84
C LYS A 327 -11.18 -58.87 -11.47
N ILE A 328 -10.02 -58.27 -11.20
CA ILE A 328 -8.81 -59.00 -10.79
C ILE A 328 -9.06 -59.77 -9.49
N THR A 329 -9.77 -59.16 -8.54
CA THR A 329 -10.10 -59.79 -7.25
C THR A 329 -11.02 -60.99 -7.46
N LEU A 330 -12.03 -60.87 -8.32
CA LEU A 330 -12.94 -61.96 -8.67
C LEU A 330 -12.20 -63.13 -9.37
N GLU A 331 -11.28 -62.83 -10.29
CA GLU A 331 -10.47 -63.83 -10.98
C GLU A 331 -9.51 -64.55 -10.02
N ARG A 332 -8.88 -63.80 -9.12
CA ARG A 332 -8.05 -64.35 -8.05
C ARG A 332 -8.84 -65.31 -7.16
N ASP A 333 -10.06 -64.93 -6.77
CA ASP A 333 -10.90 -65.75 -5.89
C ASP A 333 -11.34 -67.05 -6.57
N LYS A 334 -11.69 -67.00 -7.87
CA LYS A 334 -11.95 -68.21 -8.67
C LYS A 334 -10.73 -69.13 -8.76
N ALA A 335 -9.55 -68.57 -9.05
CA ALA A 335 -8.31 -69.34 -9.12
C ALA A 335 -7.96 -69.99 -7.77
N HIS A 336 -8.20 -69.30 -6.65
CA HIS A 336 -8.03 -69.86 -5.32
C HIS A 336 -9.00 -71.02 -5.04
N GLU A 337 -10.26 -70.89 -5.44
CA GLU A 337 -11.26 -71.94 -5.27
C GLU A 337 -10.92 -73.20 -6.09
N GLU A 338 -10.45 -73.04 -7.32
CA GLU A 338 -9.96 -74.14 -8.17
C GLU A 338 -8.71 -74.80 -7.61
N LEU A 339 -7.75 -74.01 -7.11
CA LEU A 339 -6.56 -74.52 -6.45
C LEU A 339 -6.92 -75.39 -5.25
N GLU A 340 -7.89 -74.96 -4.45
CA GLU A 340 -8.27 -75.69 -3.24
C GLU A 340 -9.03 -76.99 -3.56
N LYS A 341 -9.88 -76.99 -4.60
CA LYS A 341 -10.47 -78.22 -5.16
C LYS A 341 -9.38 -79.18 -5.64
N SER A 342 -8.37 -78.69 -6.36
CA SER A 342 -7.23 -79.50 -6.83
C SER A 342 -6.40 -80.09 -5.68
N LYS A 343 -6.13 -79.31 -4.62
CA LYS A 343 -5.41 -79.80 -3.43
C LYS A 343 -6.16 -80.93 -2.73
N ILE A 344 -7.48 -80.81 -2.60
CA ILE A 344 -8.32 -81.88 -2.01
C ILE A 344 -8.22 -83.15 -2.85
N LEU A 345 -8.27 -83.01 -4.18
CA LEU A 345 -8.21 -84.15 -5.11
C LEU A 345 -6.87 -84.88 -5.04
N VAL A 346 -5.75 -84.15 -5.04
CA VAL A 346 -4.40 -84.72 -4.85
C VAL A 346 -4.27 -85.40 -3.50
N ARG A 347 -4.78 -84.79 -2.42
CA ARG A 347 -4.74 -85.36 -1.08
C ARG A 347 -5.54 -86.67 -0.99
N ASN A 348 -6.67 -86.77 -1.68
CA ASN A 348 -7.47 -87.98 -1.76
C ASN A 348 -6.79 -89.07 -2.62
N MET A 349 -6.17 -88.71 -3.75
CA MET A 349 -5.40 -89.67 -4.56
C MET A 349 -4.24 -90.28 -3.76
N LYS A 350 -3.51 -89.48 -2.98
CA LYS A 350 -2.39 -89.97 -2.17
C LYS A 350 -2.80 -91.06 -1.17
N LYS A 351 -3.97 -90.93 -0.53
CA LYS A 351 -4.53 -91.97 0.36
C LYS A 351 -4.80 -93.29 -0.38
N VAL A 352 -5.25 -93.24 -1.63
CA VAL A 352 -5.51 -94.44 -2.44
C VAL A 352 -4.20 -95.16 -2.80
N PHE A 353 -3.13 -94.42 -3.10
CA PHE A 353 -1.81 -95.02 -3.36
C PHE A 353 -1.25 -95.73 -2.11
N ASP A 354 -1.53 -95.21 -0.92
CA ASP A 354 -1.05 -95.78 0.35
C ASP A 354 -1.85 -97.02 0.80
N GLU A 355 -3.06 -97.27 0.28
CA GLU A 355 -3.89 -98.41 0.72
C GLU A 355 -3.78 -99.65 -0.19
N VAL A 356 -3.30 -99.49 -1.42
CA VAL A 356 -3.23 -100.57 -2.42
C VAL A 356 -1.78 -101.02 -2.61
N PRO A 357 -1.38 -102.23 -2.19
CA PRO A 357 0.01 -102.68 -2.22
C PRO A 357 0.66 -102.66 -3.61
N ASP A 358 -0.09 -102.95 -4.67
CA ASP A 358 0.37 -102.85 -6.06
C ASP A 358 0.73 -101.38 -6.41
N LEU A 359 -0.07 -100.41 -5.97
CA LEU A 359 0.17 -98.99 -6.23
C LEU A 359 1.27 -98.43 -5.32
N GLN A 360 1.46 -98.97 -4.12
CA GLN A 360 2.62 -98.66 -3.28
C GLN A 360 3.93 -99.09 -3.95
N ILE A 361 3.98 -100.28 -4.57
CA ILE A 361 5.16 -100.72 -5.34
C ILE A 361 5.47 -99.72 -6.45
N PHE A 362 4.46 -99.28 -7.21
CA PHE A 362 4.65 -98.27 -8.26
C PHE A 362 5.08 -96.91 -7.70
N ALA A 363 4.45 -96.42 -6.64
CA ALA A 363 4.79 -95.14 -6.02
C ALA A 363 6.21 -95.14 -5.44
N ILE A 364 6.62 -96.23 -4.77
CA ILE A 364 7.97 -96.38 -4.22
C ILE A 364 9.00 -96.42 -5.35
N VAL A 365 8.76 -97.17 -6.43
CA VAL A 365 9.68 -97.24 -7.57
C VAL A 365 9.73 -95.91 -8.34
N SER A 366 8.63 -95.13 -8.38
CA SER A 366 8.58 -93.80 -9.00
C SER A 366 9.30 -92.73 -8.19
N ASP A 367 9.19 -92.75 -6.86
CA ASP A 367 9.82 -91.75 -5.99
C ASP A 367 11.27 -92.10 -5.62
N ALA A 368 11.57 -93.39 -5.40
CA ALA A 368 12.88 -93.87 -4.93
C ALA A 368 13.74 -94.53 -6.03
N GLY A 369 13.18 -94.81 -7.20
CA GLY A 369 13.90 -95.42 -8.34
C GLY A 369 13.98 -96.96 -8.30
N PRO A 370 14.85 -97.57 -9.16
CA PRO A 370 14.96 -99.03 -9.29
C PRO A 370 15.26 -99.71 -7.96
N THR A 371 14.37 -100.59 -7.51
CA THR A 371 14.42 -101.16 -6.17
C THR A 371 14.31 -102.69 -6.23
N SER A 372 15.12 -103.40 -5.44
CA SER A 372 15.04 -104.88 -5.41
C SER A 372 13.72 -105.36 -4.80
N LEU A 373 13.24 -106.52 -5.27
CA LEU A 373 12.00 -107.14 -4.77
C LEU A 373 12.02 -107.41 -3.26
N GLU A 374 13.18 -107.68 -2.67
CA GLU A 374 13.33 -107.82 -1.21
C GLU A 374 13.14 -106.50 -0.46
N ASN A 375 13.69 -105.40 -1.00
CA ASN A 375 13.55 -104.08 -0.38
C ASN A 375 12.12 -103.55 -0.55
N LEU A 376 11.48 -103.79 -1.70
CA LEU A 376 10.07 -103.50 -1.90
C LEU A 376 9.19 -104.31 -0.94
N ALA A 377 9.49 -105.60 -0.77
CA ALA A 377 8.74 -106.46 0.14
C ALA A 377 8.82 -105.97 1.59
N LYS A 378 10.00 -105.53 2.04
CA LYS A 378 10.15 -104.87 3.35
C LYS A 378 9.38 -103.56 3.43
N ALA A 379 9.44 -102.72 2.40
CA ALA A 379 8.82 -101.40 2.40
C ALA A 379 7.28 -101.45 2.43
N ILE A 380 6.68 -102.43 1.74
CA ILE A 380 5.21 -102.63 1.74
C ILE A 380 4.74 -103.64 2.81
N GLY A 381 5.66 -104.22 3.58
CA GLY A 381 5.36 -105.16 4.68
C GLY A 381 4.78 -106.52 4.25
N LEU A 382 5.00 -106.94 3.00
CA LEU A 382 4.51 -108.20 2.45
C LEU A 382 5.65 -109.20 2.18
N GLY A 383 5.34 -110.49 2.14
CA GLY A 383 6.33 -111.51 1.80
C GLY A 383 6.82 -111.40 0.35
N VAL A 384 8.11 -111.65 0.10
CA VAL A 384 8.78 -111.48 -1.21
C VAL A 384 8.05 -112.17 -2.36
N ALA A 385 7.42 -113.33 -2.12
CA ALA A 385 6.65 -114.05 -3.14
C ALA A 385 5.35 -113.32 -3.54
N MET A 386 4.66 -112.69 -2.59
CA MET A 386 3.48 -111.86 -2.85
C MET A 386 3.89 -110.57 -3.56
N THR A 387 4.93 -109.89 -3.08
CA THR A 387 5.48 -108.68 -3.71
C THR A 387 5.92 -108.95 -5.14
N ARG A 388 6.54 -110.10 -5.42
CA ARG A 388 6.92 -110.51 -6.78
C ARG A 388 5.72 -110.72 -7.68
N ARG A 389 4.63 -111.35 -7.20
CA ARG A 389 3.39 -111.48 -7.99
C ARG A 389 2.77 -110.13 -8.30
N MET A 390 2.75 -109.23 -7.33
CA MET A 390 2.20 -107.88 -7.48
C MET A 390 3.03 -107.04 -8.46
N ALA A 391 4.36 -107.06 -8.32
CA ALA A 391 5.27 -106.42 -9.25
C ALA A 391 5.12 -107.00 -10.68
N MET A 392 4.99 -108.32 -10.84
CA MET A 392 4.76 -108.95 -12.15
C MET A 392 3.40 -108.55 -12.76
N ASN A 393 2.37 -108.36 -11.93
CA ASN A 393 1.09 -107.85 -12.40
C ASN A 393 1.20 -106.39 -12.88
N LEU A 394 1.99 -105.56 -12.21
CA LEU A 394 2.29 -104.19 -12.64
C LEU A 394 3.13 -104.17 -13.93
N GLU A 395 4.07 -105.10 -14.06
CA GLU A 395 4.88 -105.27 -15.27
C GLU A 395 4.03 -105.71 -16.47
N ARG A 396 3.09 -106.63 -16.27
CA ARG A 396 2.10 -106.99 -17.32
C ARG A 396 1.23 -105.82 -17.74
N LYS A 397 0.97 -104.88 -16.84
CA LYS A 397 0.25 -103.64 -17.12
C LYS A 397 1.15 -102.54 -17.71
N GLY A 398 2.45 -102.81 -17.88
CA GLY A 398 3.43 -101.88 -18.45
C GLY A 398 3.79 -100.72 -17.52
N LEU A 399 3.54 -100.84 -16.21
CA LEU A 399 3.78 -99.76 -15.24
C LEU A 399 5.14 -99.85 -14.56
N VAL A 400 5.75 -101.02 -14.54
CA VAL A 400 7.10 -101.27 -14.05
C VAL A 400 7.76 -102.32 -14.93
N LYS A 401 9.07 -102.51 -14.78
CA LYS A 401 9.85 -103.53 -15.47
C LYS A 401 10.64 -104.31 -14.43
N ILE A 402 10.70 -105.64 -14.57
CA ILE A 402 11.43 -106.52 -13.64
C ILE A 402 12.57 -107.20 -14.37
N GLU A 403 13.79 -106.82 -14.02
CA GLU A 403 15.01 -107.46 -14.52
C GLU A 403 15.85 -107.94 -13.33
N ASN A 404 16.22 -109.21 -13.32
CA ASN A 404 17.09 -109.80 -12.29
C ASN A 404 16.67 -109.46 -10.84
N GLU A 405 15.36 -109.54 -10.56
CA GLU A 405 14.74 -109.24 -9.25
C GLU A 405 14.79 -107.77 -8.80
N ILE A 406 15.10 -106.84 -9.71
CA ILE A 406 14.98 -105.39 -9.53
C ILE A 406 13.76 -104.90 -10.29
N VAL A 407 12.91 -104.13 -9.62
CA VAL A 407 11.74 -103.49 -10.20
C VAL A 407 12.09 -102.02 -10.48
N SER A 408 11.99 -101.60 -11.73
CA SER A 408 12.18 -100.21 -12.16
C SER A 408 10.94 -99.69 -12.89
N LEU A 409 10.86 -98.39 -13.15
CA LEU A 409 9.92 -97.90 -14.16
C LEU A 409 10.36 -98.41 -15.56
N PRO A 410 9.42 -98.53 -16.52
CA PRO A 410 9.69 -99.02 -17.88
C PRO A 410 10.77 -98.24 -18.64
#